data_AF-A0A7J7HRG1-F1
#
_entry.id   AF-A0A7J7HRG1-F1
#
_cell.length_a   1.000
_cell.length_b   1.000
_cell.length_c   1.000
_cell.angle_alpha   90.00
_cell.angle_beta   90.00
_cell.angle_gamma   90.00
#
_symmetry.space_group_name_H-M   'P 1'
#
loop_
_entity.id
_entity.type
_entity.pdbx_description
1 polymer ?
#
loop_
_entity_poly.entity_id
_entity_poly.type
_entity_poly.pdbx_seq_one_letter_code
_entity_poly.pdbx_strand_id
1 'polypeptide(L)'
;MREYESNATCGKRLSSIGLDNTKVNRQAYRQLLLTTPGLGEYISGAILFEKTLYQSTTDGKKFVNCLREQNIVPGIKVNKGLDGLASRSAEYYKQGARFAKWHTVVSIPCGPSALAVKEAAWGLARYAGISQDNGLMPVVEPEILLDGEHPIERTLEVAERVWAKRPLPHTLTMLKRRVPPSVPGIMKMVANTL
;
A
#
# COMPACT_ATOMS: atom_id res chain seq x y z
N MET A 1 -3.93 8.04 -6.38
CA MET A 1 -3.79 7.47 -5.02
C MET A 1 -2.44 7.91 -4.47
N ARG A 2 -2.37 8.34 -3.20
CA ARG A 2 -1.10 8.78 -2.57
C ARG A 2 -0.79 7.94 -1.34
N GLU A 3 0.46 7.51 -1.19
CA GLU A 3 0.95 6.88 0.03
C GLU A 3 1.52 7.91 0.99
N TYR A 4 1.04 7.88 2.23
CA TYR A 4 1.51 8.76 3.29
C TYR A 4 2.60 8.08 4.08
N GLU A 5 3.60 8.84 4.50
CA GLU A 5 4.90 8.33 4.92
C GLU A 5 4.95 7.71 6.33
N SER A 6 5.91 6.79 6.51
CA SER A 6 6.26 6.20 7.80
C SER A 6 6.84 7.28 8.74
N ASN A 7 6.93 6.99 10.05
CA ASN A 7 7.59 7.93 10.98
C ASN A 7 9.08 8.16 10.65
N ALA A 8 9.78 7.15 10.13
CA ALA A 8 11.19 7.28 9.78
C ALA A 8 11.37 8.17 8.54
N THR A 9 10.57 7.94 7.50
CA THR A 9 10.58 8.72 6.26
C THR A 9 10.15 10.16 6.51
N CYS A 10 9.06 10.37 7.27
CA CYS A 10 8.60 11.70 7.67
C CYS A 10 9.66 12.43 8.51
N GLY A 11 10.40 11.72 9.36
CA GLY A 11 11.54 12.28 10.09
C GLY A 11 12.61 12.86 9.18
N LYS A 12 13.02 12.13 8.13
CA LYS A 12 13.99 12.62 7.14
C LYS A 12 13.51 13.91 6.44
N ARG A 13 12.21 13.98 6.10
CA ARG A 13 11.60 15.18 5.51
C ARG A 13 11.61 16.37 6.47
N LEU A 14 11.22 16.16 7.73
CA LEU A 14 11.26 17.20 8.76
C LEU A 14 12.69 17.72 8.99
N SER A 15 13.67 16.83 9.08
CA SER A 15 15.08 17.22 9.26
C SER A 15 15.61 18.05 8.09
N SER A 16 15.19 17.76 6.85
CA SER A 16 15.62 18.54 5.68
C SER A 16 15.18 20.02 5.70
N ILE A 17 14.18 20.36 6.52
CA ILE A 17 13.71 21.73 6.73
C ILE A 17 14.02 22.26 8.14
N GLY A 18 14.93 21.60 8.87
CA GLY A 18 15.36 22.04 10.20
C GLY A 18 14.36 21.77 11.32
N LEU A 19 13.39 20.86 11.13
CA LEU A 19 12.42 20.50 12.17
C LEU A 19 12.75 19.16 12.84
N ASP A 20 12.52 19.10 14.15
CA ASP A 20 12.67 17.89 14.94
C ASP A 20 11.60 16.84 14.62
N ASN A 21 11.98 15.57 14.70
CA ASN A 21 11.07 14.44 14.49
C ASN A 21 10.21 14.14 15.73
N THR A 22 9.38 15.10 16.13
CA THR A 22 8.45 14.97 17.28
C THR A 22 7.08 14.42 16.84
N LYS A 23 6.27 13.93 17.79
CA LYS A 23 4.90 13.46 17.50
C LYS A 23 4.03 14.60 16.96
N VAL A 24 4.18 15.81 17.52
CA VAL A 24 3.45 17.01 17.13
C VAL A 24 3.79 17.42 15.71
N ASN A 25 5.08 17.50 15.36
CA ASN A 25 5.50 17.88 14.01
C ASN A 25 5.03 16.87 12.97
N ARG A 26 5.12 15.56 13.26
CA ARG A 26 4.57 14.52 12.38
C ARG A 26 3.05 14.60 12.22
N GLN A 27 2.33 14.95 13.29
CA GLN A 27 0.88 15.13 13.25
C GLN A 27 0.49 16.34 12.40
N ALA A 28 1.12 17.49 12.65
CA ALA A 28 0.91 18.72 11.90
C ALA A 28 1.24 18.54 10.42
N TYR A 29 2.36 17.88 10.11
CA TYR A 29 2.75 17.54 8.74
C TYR A 29 1.70 16.67 8.04
N ARG A 30 1.20 15.62 8.70
CA ARG A 30 0.14 14.77 8.14
C ARG A 30 -1.17 15.51 7.97
N GLN A 31 -1.53 16.34 8.94
CA GLN A 31 -2.72 17.17 8.84
C GLN A 31 -2.66 18.08 7.63
N LEU A 32 -1.57 18.83 7.47
CA LEU A 32 -1.34 19.66 6.29
C LEU A 32 -1.60 18.87 4.99
N LEU A 33 -1.05 17.67 4.85
CA LEU A 33 -1.18 16.86 3.64
C LEU A 33 -2.54 16.16 3.46
N LEU A 34 -3.30 15.90 4.53
CA LEU A 34 -4.57 15.16 4.50
C LEU A 34 -5.78 16.09 4.49
N THR A 35 -5.61 17.34 4.92
CA THR A 35 -6.68 18.34 5.02
C THR A 35 -6.48 19.51 4.06
N THR A 36 -5.58 19.40 3.08
CA THR A 36 -5.43 20.40 2.02
C THR A 36 -6.78 20.56 1.28
N PRO A 37 -7.37 21.76 1.21
CA PRO A 37 -8.63 21.97 0.51
C PRO A 37 -8.55 21.55 -0.97
N GLY A 38 -9.60 20.93 -1.49
CA GLY A 38 -9.67 20.48 -2.89
C GLY A 38 -8.85 19.22 -3.20
N LEU A 39 -8.21 18.59 -2.21
CA LEU A 39 -7.38 17.40 -2.44
C LEU A 39 -8.16 16.24 -3.10
N GLY A 40 -9.45 16.13 -2.77
CA GLY A 40 -10.38 15.15 -3.32
C GLY A 40 -10.61 15.22 -4.83
N GLU A 41 -10.38 16.38 -5.44
CA GLU A 41 -10.53 16.58 -6.89
C GLU A 41 -9.45 15.82 -7.69
N TYR A 42 -8.30 15.57 -7.06
CA TYR A 42 -7.13 14.97 -7.71
C TYR A 42 -6.78 13.59 -7.16
N ILE A 43 -7.18 13.29 -5.91
CA ILE A 43 -6.78 12.08 -5.20
C ILE A 43 -8.02 11.27 -4.79
N SER A 44 -8.24 10.13 -5.46
CA SER A 44 -9.33 9.21 -5.13
C SER A 44 -9.08 8.36 -3.87
N GLY A 45 -7.83 8.23 -3.42
CA GLY A 45 -7.50 7.39 -2.28
C GLY A 45 -6.16 7.70 -1.63
N ALA A 46 -6.10 7.49 -0.32
CA ALA A 46 -4.94 7.80 0.53
C ALA A 46 -4.52 6.56 1.35
N ILE A 47 -3.31 6.06 1.13
CA ILE A 47 -2.76 4.92 1.89
C ILE A 47 -2.11 5.45 3.16
N LEU A 48 -2.62 5.02 4.30
CA LEU A 48 -2.16 5.43 5.62
C LEU A 48 -1.30 4.34 6.26
N PHE A 49 -0.38 4.75 7.14
CA PHE A 49 0.20 3.84 8.12
C PHE A 49 -0.77 3.60 9.26
N GLU A 50 -0.64 2.45 9.93
CA GLU A 50 -1.49 2.06 11.07
C GLU A 50 -1.63 3.19 12.09
N LYS A 51 -0.53 3.79 12.56
CA LYS A 51 -0.60 4.90 13.52
C LYS A 51 -1.43 6.09 13.03
N THR A 52 -1.40 6.40 11.74
CA THR A 52 -2.14 7.51 11.14
C THR A 52 -3.62 7.18 10.97
N LEU A 53 -3.97 5.92 10.71
CA LEU A 53 -5.35 5.47 10.59
C LEU A 53 -6.16 5.76 11.87
N TYR A 54 -5.53 5.60 13.05
CA TYR A 54 -6.15 5.87 14.35
C TYR A 54 -5.90 7.30 14.87
N GLN A 55 -5.18 8.13 14.12
CA GLN A 55 -4.79 9.47 14.58
C GLN A 55 -5.86 10.51 14.23
N SER A 56 -5.94 11.54 15.06
CA SER A 56 -6.74 12.75 14.83
C SER A 56 -5.86 13.93 14.42
N THR A 57 -6.48 14.91 13.79
CA THR A 57 -5.96 16.28 13.63
C THR A 57 -5.75 16.95 14.98
N THR A 58 -5.10 18.11 14.99
CA THR A 58 -4.89 18.93 16.19
C THR A 58 -6.19 19.45 16.80
N ASP A 59 -7.25 19.61 15.99
CA ASP A 59 -8.62 19.97 16.38
C ASP A 59 -9.49 18.74 16.78
N GLY A 60 -8.90 17.54 16.86
CA GLY A 60 -9.54 16.35 17.40
C GLY A 60 -10.30 15.47 16.40
N LYS A 61 -10.43 15.91 15.14
CA LYS A 61 -11.11 15.16 14.08
C LYS A 61 -10.25 14.01 13.56
N LYS A 62 -10.84 12.82 13.39
CA LYS A 62 -10.11 11.67 12.83
C LYS A 62 -9.66 11.96 11.40
N PHE A 63 -8.42 11.60 11.04
CA PHE A 63 -7.94 11.78 9.66
C PHE A 63 -8.78 11.03 8.64
N VAL A 64 -9.27 9.84 8.99
CA VAL A 64 -10.19 9.06 8.15
C VAL A 64 -11.45 9.85 7.80
N ASN A 65 -11.98 10.66 8.73
CA ASN A 65 -13.16 11.47 8.46
C ASN A 65 -12.82 12.65 7.55
N CYS A 66 -11.68 13.29 7.75
CA CYS A 66 -11.20 14.38 6.88
C CYS A 66 -11.02 13.94 5.42
N LEU A 67 -10.56 12.70 5.21
CA LEU A 67 -10.45 12.10 3.89
C LEU A 67 -11.82 11.86 3.25
N ARG A 68 -12.74 11.26 4.00
CA ARG A 68 -14.08 10.93 3.51
C ARG A 68 -14.90 12.14 3.12
N GLU A 69 -14.82 13.22 3.90
CA GLU A 69 -15.51 14.47 3.59
C GLU A 69 -15.05 15.10 2.28
N GLN A 70 -13.82 14.79 1.85
CA GLN A 70 -13.27 15.18 0.57
C GLN A 70 -13.43 14.09 -0.50
N ASN A 71 -14.28 13.07 -0.28
CA ASN A 71 -14.46 11.92 -1.18
C ASN A 71 -13.19 11.10 -1.44
N ILE A 72 -12.20 11.15 -0.53
CA ILE A 72 -10.97 10.38 -0.62
C ILE A 72 -11.16 9.06 0.14
N VAL A 73 -10.96 7.94 -0.55
CA VAL A 73 -11.07 6.62 0.06
C VAL A 73 -9.86 6.36 0.97
N PRO A 74 -10.05 6.05 2.26
CA PRO A 74 -8.95 5.68 3.14
C PRO A 74 -8.46 4.26 2.85
N GLY A 75 -7.14 4.10 2.74
CA GLY A 75 -6.47 2.81 2.62
C GLY A 75 -5.42 2.60 3.70
N ILE A 76 -4.96 1.36 3.86
CA ILE A 76 -4.02 0.98 4.91
C ILE A 76 -2.82 0.22 4.35
N LYS A 77 -1.61 0.60 4.76
CA LYS A 77 -0.40 -0.18 4.47
C LYS A 77 -0.26 -1.34 5.45
N VAL A 78 -0.17 -2.57 4.94
CA VAL A 78 0.00 -3.79 5.75
C VAL A 78 1.40 -4.36 5.60
N ASN A 79 2.26 -4.16 6.61
CA ASN A 79 3.69 -4.55 6.54
C ASN A 79 4.11 -5.62 7.55
N LYS A 80 3.20 -6.11 8.40
CA LYS A 80 3.53 -7.04 9.50
C LYS A 80 3.40 -8.51 9.11
N GLY A 81 3.59 -8.85 7.82
CA GLY A 81 3.38 -10.21 7.32
C GLY A 81 1.91 -10.66 7.32
N LEU A 82 1.71 -11.97 7.05
CA LEU A 82 0.40 -12.61 6.95
C LEU A 82 -0.20 -12.96 8.32
N ASP A 83 0.64 -13.11 9.34
CA ASP A 83 0.20 -13.52 10.67
C ASP A 83 -0.74 -12.46 11.28
N GLY A 84 -1.91 -12.94 11.74
CA GLY A 84 -2.99 -12.10 12.24
C GLY A 84 -3.54 -11.08 11.23
N LEU A 85 -3.24 -11.22 9.92
CA LEU A 85 -3.69 -10.27 8.90
C LEU A 85 -5.22 -10.20 8.80
N ALA A 86 -5.93 -11.32 8.97
CA ALA A 86 -7.39 -11.35 8.94
C ALA A 86 -7.98 -10.45 10.05
N SER A 87 -7.60 -10.70 11.31
CA SER A 87 -8.06 -9.90 12.45
C SER A 87 -7.69 -8.42 12.32
N ARG A 88 -6.48 -8.12 11.85
CA ARG A 88 -6.05 -6.74 11.58
C ARG A 88 -6.88 -6.08 10.46
N SER A 89 -7.14 -6.80 9.37
CA SER A 89 -7.93 -6.30 8.24
C SER A 89 -9.37 -6.00 8.64
N ALA A 90 -9.99 -6.88 9.44
CA ALA A 90 -11.31 -6.64 10.01
C ALA A 90 -11.34 -5.38 10.87
N GLU A 91 -10.32 -5.16 11.70
CA GLU A 91 -10.22 -3.95 12.53
C GLU A 91 -10.00 -2.70 11.67
N TYR A 92 -9.12 -2.75 10.67
CA TYR A 92 -8.91 -1.62 9.76
C TYR A 92 -10.18 -1.26 8.98
N TYR A 93 -10.98 -2.24 8.58
CA TYR A 93 -12.27 -2.01 7.94
C TYR A 93 -13.25 -1.24 8.85
N LYS A 94 -13.31 -1.62 10.14
CA LYS A 94 -14.11 -0.91 11.16
C LYS A 94 -13.63 0.52 11.36
N GLN A 95 -12.32 0.75 11.37
CA GLN A 95 -11.74 2.09 11.48
C GLN A 95 -11.95 2.94 10.22
N GLY A 96 -12.27 2.30 9.10
CA GLY A 96 -12.77 2.98 7.93
C GLY A 96 -11.95 2.83 6.66
N ALA A 97 -10.89 2.02 6.69
CA ALA A 97 -10.17 1.64 5.49
C ALA A 97 -11.09 0.84 4.55
N ARG A 98 -10.91 1.02 3.24
CA ARG A 98 -11.63 0.26 2.20
C ARG A 98 -10.72 -0.47 1.23
N PHE A 99 -9.42 -0.19 1.31
CA PHE A 99 -8.41 -0.94 0.60
C PHE A 99 -7.16 -1.10 1.44
N ALA A 100 -6.40 -2.14 1.16
CA ALA A 100 -5.11 -2.38 1.79
C ALA A 100 -4.03 -2.32 0.71
N LYS A 101 -2.78 -2.05 1.12
CA LYS A 101 -1.61 -2.18 0.25
C LYS A 101 -0.58 -3.08 0.90
N TRP A 102 -0.09 -4.07 0.14
CA TRP A 102 1.09 -4.84 0.47
C TRP A 102 2.14 -4.62 -0.61
N HIS A 103 3.35 -4.25 -0.18
CA HIS A 103 4.53 -4.21 -1.05
C HIS A 103 5.46 -5.38 -0.75
N THR A 104 5.84 -6.14 -1.77
CA THR A 104 6.84 -7.21 -1.67
C THR A 104 8.01 -6.84 -2.55
N VAL A 105 9.22 -6.91 -2.01
CA VAL A 105 10.45 -6.49 -2.69
C VAL A 105 11.12 -7.71 -3.34
N VAL A 106 11.52 -7.57 -4.60
CA VAL A 106 12.24 -8.58 -5.38
C VAL A 106 13.55 -7.97 -5.90
N SER A 107 14.69 -8.57 -5.57
CA SER A 107 16.04 -8.04 -5.87
C SER A 107 16.66 -8.67 -7.13
N ILE A 108 17.37 -7.88 -7.95
CA ILE A 108 17.97 -8.28 -9.24
C ILE A 108 19.46 -8.70 -9.20
N PRO A 109 20.39 -8.11 -8.42
CA PRO A 109 21.84 -8.32 -8.56
C PRO A 109 22.33 -9.78 -8.65
N CYS A 110 21.70 -10.69 -7.90
CA CYS A 110 21.99 -12.13 -7.95
C CYS A 110 20.87 -12.95 -8.60
N GLY A 111 19.92 -12.27 -9.25
CA GLY A 111 18.63 -12.77 -9.71
C GLY A 111 17.74 -13.23 -8.56
N PRO A 112 16.43 -12.92 -8.55
CA PRO A 112 15.56 -13.60 -7.62
C PRO A 112 15.52 -15.08 -8.00
N SER A 113 15.82 -15.96 -7.05
CA SER A 113 15.69 -17.40 -7.27
C SER A 113 14.24 -17.72 -7.66
N ALA A 114 14.03 -18.81 -8.40
CA ALA A 114 12.67 -19.24 -8.75
C ALA A 114 11.79 -19.42 -7.50
N LEU A 115 12.41 -19.81 -6.37
CA LEU A 115 11.76 -19.90 -5.07
C LEU A 115 11.36 -18.50 -4.55
N ALA A 116 12.25 -17.51 -4.57
CA ALA A 116 11.95 -16.15 -4.13
C ALA A 116 10.78 -15.53 -4.92
N VAL A 117 10.76 -15.70 -6.25
CA VAL A 117 9.65 -15.25 -7.10
C VAL A 117 8.34 -15.97 -6.74
N LYS A 118 8.41 -17.29 -6.50
CA LYS A 118 7.25 -18.09 -6.12
C LYS A 118 6.70 -17.65 -4.76
N GLU A 119 7.53 -17.51 -3.74
CA GLU A 119 7.13 -17.08 -2.40
C GLU A 119 6.55 -15.66 -2.41
N ALA A 120 7.14 -14.75 -3.19
CA ALA A 120 6.59 -13.40 -3.38
C ALA A 120 5.17 -13.43 -3.97
N ALA A 121 4.97 -14.19 -5.06
CA ALA A 121 3.67 -14.33 -5.70
C ALA A 121 2.64 -15.00 -4.77
N TRP A 122 3.05 -16.03 -4.02
CA TRP A 122 2.20 -16.75 -3.07
C TRP A 122 1.80 -15.88 -1.88
N GLY A 123 2.74 -15.11 -1.33
CA GLY A 123 2.49 -14.16 -0.26
C GLY A 123 1.47 -13.10 -0.67
N LEU A 124 1.64 -12.49 -1.84
CA LEU A 124 0.70 -11.50 -2.39
C LEU A 124 -0.68 -12.09 -2.64
N ALA A 125 -0.76 -13.32 -3.15
CA ALA A 125 -2.04 -13.98 -3.42
C ALA A 125 -2.80 -14.33 -2.13
N ARG A 126 -2.10 -14.80 -1.08
CA ARG A 126 -2.69 -15.02 0.24
C ARG A 126 -3.16 -13.72 0.88
N TYR A 127 -2.33 -12.67 0.82
CA TYR A 127 -2.68 -11.33 1.26
C TYR A 127 -3.96 -10.83 0.56
N ALA A 128 -4.05 -10.98 -0.75
CA ALA A 128 -5.20 -10.53 -1.53
C ALA A 128 -6.49 -11.26 -1.10
N GLY A 129 -6.44 -12.58 -0.96
CA GLY A 129 -7.57 -13.37 -0.49
C GLY A 129 -8.03 -12.95 0.92
N ILE A 130 -7.10 -12.86 1.88
CA ILE A 130 -7.41 -12.44 3.25
C ILE A 130 -8.01 -11.03 3.28
N SER A 131 -7.48 -10.10 2.48
CA SER A 131 -7.99 -8.72 2.43
C SER A 131 -9.43 -8.68 1.93
N GLN A 132 -9.71 -9.41 0.84
CA GLN A 132 -11.05 -9.49 0.25
C GLN A 132 -12.06 -10.12 1.21
N ASP A 133 -11.68 -11.22 1.88
CA ASP A 133 -12.54 -11.90 2.86
C ASP A 133 -12.89 -10.99 4.06
N ASN A 134 -12.11 -9.92 4.30
CA ASN A 134 -12.34 -8.94 5.36
C ASN A 134 -12.85 -7.58 4.82
N GLY A 135 -13.29 -7.51 3.56
CA GLY A 135 -13.91 -6.32 2.97
C GLY A 135 -12.95 -5.23 2.49
N LEU A 136 -11.65 -5.51 2.44
CA LEU A 136 -10.65 -4.58 1.91
C LEU A 136 -10.28 -4.95 0.48
N MET A 137 -10.36 -3.99 -0.44
CA MET A 137 -9.79 -4.12 -1.78
C MET A 137 -8.26 -4.25 -1.69
N PRO A 138 -7.64 -5.32 -2.21
CA PRO A 138 -6.19 -5.48 -2.13
C PRO A 138 -5.47 -4.72 -3.24
N VAL A 139 -4.47 -3.91 -2.87
CA VAL A 139 -3.49 -3.32 -3.78
C VAL A 139 -2.21 -4.16 -3.68
N VAL A 140 -1.91 -4.86 -4.78
CA VAL A 140 -0.80 -5.81 -4.89
C VAL A 140 0.37 -5.11 -5.58
N GLU A 141 1.48 -4.95 -4.86
CA GLU A 141 2.65 -4.21 -5.35
C GLU A 141 3.93 -5.06 -5.22
N PRO A 142 4.26 -5.87 -6.23
CA PRO A 142 5.58 -6.46 -6.33
C PRO A 142 6.56 -5.39 -6.86
N GLU A 143 7.37 -4.86 -5.95
CA GLU A 143 8.43 -3.90 -6.27
C GLU A 143 9.69 -4.65 -6.69
N ILE A 144 10.24 -4.26 -7.83
CA ILE A 144 11.47 -4.85 -8.38
C ILE A 144 12.57 -3.84 -8.15
N LEU A 145 13.55 -4.19 -7.32
CA LEU A 145 14.68 -3.32 -7.05
C LEU A 145 15.57 -3.24 -8.28
N LEU A 146 15.87 -2.01 -8.69
CA LEU A 146 16.76 -1.70 -9.80
C LEU A 146 18.24 -1.66 -9.38
N ASP A 147 18.55 -1.96 -8.11
CA ASP A 147 19.92 -1.95 -7.60
C ASP A 147 20.82 -2.94 -8.35
N GLY A 148 22.09 -2.58 -8.52
CA GLY A 148 23.15 -3.39 -9.14
C GLY A 148 23.36 -3.13 -10.64
N GLU A 149 24.44 -3.69 -11.18
CA GLU A 149 24.78 -3.56 -12.60
C GLU A 149 24.09 -4.66 -13.41
N HIS A 150 23.05 -4.29 -14.15
CA HIS A 150 22.36 -5.19 -15.08
C HIS A 150 21.68 -4.38 -16.20
N PRO A 151 21.53 -4.97 -17.39
CA PRO A 151 20.90 -4.29 -18.52
C PRO A 151 19.37 -4.25 -18.34
N ILE A 152 18.69 -3.33 -19.03
CA ILE A 152 17.23 -3.11 -18.91
C ILE A 152 16.41 -4.38 -19.24
N GLU A 153 16.93 -5.22 -20.13
CA GLU A 153 16.35 -6.50 -20.52
C GLU A 153 16.25 -7.45 -19.32
N ARG A 154 17.22 -7.39 -18.39
CA ARG A 154 17.19 -8.21 -17.18
C ARG A 154 16.09 -7.75 -16.22
N THR A 155 15.91 -6.44 -16.08
CA THR A 155 14.80 -5.88 -15.29
C THR A 155 13.45 -6.31 -15.87
N LEU A 156 13.30 -6.23 -17.19
CA LEU A 156 12.09 -6.67 -17.89
C LEU A 156 11.82 -8.16 -17.67
N GLU A 157 12.83 -9.01 -17.85
CA GLU A 157 12.71 -10.46 -17.65
C GLU A 157 12.25 -10.81 -16.23
N VAL A 158 12.86 -10.19 -15.22
CA VAL A 158 12.47 -10.39 -13.82
C VAL A 158 11.05 -9.89 -13.57
N ALA A 159 10.68 -8.74 -14.15
CA ALA A 159 9.32 -8.22 -14.05
C ALA A 159 8.31 -9.19 -14.63
N GLU A 160 8.51 -9.65 -15.86
CA GLU A 160 7.63 -10.62 -16.49
C GLU A 160 7.51 -11.90 -15.65
N ARG A 161 8.61 -12.42 -15.09
CA ARG A 161 8.57 -13.60 -14.23
C ARG A 161 7.71 -13.38 -12.97
N VAL A 162 7.85 -12.23 -12.32
CA VAL A 162 7.10 -11.91 -11.09
C VAL A 162 5.62 -11.67 -11.39
N TRP A 163 5.32 -10.90 -12.43
CA TRP A 163 3.95 -10.54 -12.82
C TRP A 163 3.20 -11.69 -13.51
N ALA A 164 3.88 -12.55 -14.28
CA ALA A 164 3.29 -13.68 -14.97
C ALA A 164 3.07 -14.91 -14.07
N LYS A 165 3.71 -14.97 -12.90
CA LYS A 165 3.57 -16.12 -11.99
C LYS A 165 2.16 -16.14 -11.39
N ARG A 166 1.28 -16.87 -12.07
CA ARG A 166 -0.07 -17.11 -11.57
C ARG A 166 0.02 -17.96 -10.30
N PRO A 167 -0.57 -17.53 -9.17
CA PRO A 167 -0.88 -18.47 -8.10
C PRO A 167 -1.84 -19.53 -8.65
N LEU A 168 -1.77 -20.74 -8.10
CA LEU A 168 -2.52 -21.94 -8.56
C LEU A 168 -4.00 -21.64 -8.89
N PRO A 169 -4.65 -22.44 -9.76
CA PRO A 169 -6.02 -22.20 -10.25
C PRO A 169 -7.06 -21.85 -9.17
N HIS A 170 -6.91 -22.38 -7.95
CA HIS A 170 -7.81 -22.08 -6.83
C HIS A 170 -7.76 -20.61 -6.38
N THR A 171 -6.58 -19.98 -6.35
CA THR A 171 -6.45 -18.59 -5.90
C THR A 171 -6.97 -17.60 -6.95
N LEU A 172 -6.80 -17.91 -8.23
CA LEU A 172 -7.35 -17.11 -9.33
C LEU A 172 -8.88 -17.28 -9.45
N THR A 173 -9.41 -18.45 -9.13
CA THR A 173 -10.86 -18.71 -9.08
C THR A 173 -11.52 -17.91 -7.95
N MET A 174 -10.84 -17.76 -6.80
CA MET A 174 -11.29 -16.89 -5.70
C MET A 174 -11.28 -15.41 -6.12
N LEU A 175 -10.21 -14.94 -6.78
CA LEU A 175 -10.12 -13.58 -7.31
C LEU A 175 -11.14 -13.30 -8.43
N LYS A 176 -11.41 -14.23 -9.36
CA LYS A 176 -12.36 -14.02 -10.46
C LYS A 176 -13.83 -14.20 -10.07
N ARG A 177 -14.15 -15.00 -9.05
CA ARG A 177 -15.53 -15.19 -8.56
C ARG A 177 -15.96 -14.17 -7.51
N ARG A 178 -15.02 -13.46 -6.85
CA ARG A 178 -15.31 -12.56 -5.72
C ARG A 178 -14.90 -11.10 -5.96
N VAL A 179 -14.41 -10.78 -7.15
CA VAL A 179 -14.31 -9.40 -7.62
C VAL A 179 -15.65 -9.11 -8.32
N PRO A 180 -16.60 -8.41 -7.67
CA PRO A 180 -17.83 -8.02 -8.34
C PRO A 180 -17.48 -7.18 -9.58
N PRO A 181 -18.33 -7.17 -10.64
CA PRO A 181 -18.11 -6.36 -11.85
C PRO A 181 -17.88 -4.86 -11.56
N SER A 182 -18.18 -4.41 -10.34
CA SER A 182 -17.99 -3.06 -9.81
C SER A 182 -16.57 -2.73 -9.34
N VAL A 183 -15.62 -3.68 -9.28
CA VAL A 183 -14.22 -3.36 -9.01
C VAL A 183 -13.59 -2.82 -10.30
N PRO A 184 -13.20 -1.53 -10.38
CA PRO A 184 -12.89 -0.88 -11.67
C PRO A 184 -11.56 -1.33 -12.31
N GLY A 185 -10.78 -2.19 -11.65
CA GLY A 185 -9.53 -2.72 -12.19
C GLY A 185 -8.49 -3.07 -11.13
N ILE A 186 -7.40 -3.69 -11.59
CA ILE A 186 -6.15 -3.82 -10.83
C ILE A 186 -5.42 -2.48 -10.95
N MET A 187 -5.29 -1.75 -9.84
CA MET A 187 -4.58 -0.47 -9.82
C MET A 187 -3.07 -0.71 -9.70
N LYS A 188 -2.33 -0.49 -10.79
CA LYS A 188 -0.86 -0.49 -10.80
C LYS A 188 -0.40 0.87 -10.28
N MET A 189 0.35 0.91 -9.17
CA MET A 189 1.03 2.14 -8.79
C MET A 189 2.20 2.37 -9.73
N VAL A 190 2.27 3.55 -10.33
CA VAL A 190 3.45 4.01 -11.06
C VAL A 190 4.41 4.55 -10.02
N ALA A 191 5.50 3.82 -9.76
CA ALA A 191 6.63 4.40 -9.05
C ALA A 191 7.18 5.54 -9.92
N ASN A 192 7.27 6.75 -9.36
CA ASN A 192 7.85 7.90 -10.05
C ASN A 192 9.24 7.52 -10.57
N THR A 193 9.36 7.48 -11.89
CA THR A 193 10.64 7.52 -12.60
C THR A 193 11.07 8.98 -12.60
N LEU A 194 12.15 9.29 -11.89
CA LEU A 194 13.03 10.41 -12.22
C LEU A 194 14.24 9.83 -12.93
#